data_AF-A0A270B3E7-F1
#
_entry.id   AF-A0A270B3E7-F1
#
_cell.length_a   1.000
_cell.length_b   1.000
_cell.length_c   1.000
_cell.angle_alpha   90.00
_cell.angle_beta   90.00
_cell.angle_gamma   90.00
#
_symmetry.space_group_name_H-M   'P 1'
#
loop_
_entity.id
_entity.type
_entity.pdbx_description
1 polymer ?
#
loop_
_entity_poly.entity_id
_entity_poly.type
_entity_poly.pdbx_seq_one_letter_code
_entity_poly.pdbx_strand_id
1 'polypeptide(L)'
;RNIDLIYAQNPQATQVAGFKQWQKDFNRTVNRGAKAIRIAAPIIKKLTPAEQKHLDTTDERAIVGYRYLPVFDVAQTSGEPMLSAKDFVKENVTSLYNAFKDYLNQQTDLKVSEVPLATLNGAKGYFQPSTNEIVIGGDEPDNALKLKTLYHEYAHSQLHGLKSAFKDRPRAYQETQA
;
A
#
# COMPACT_ATOMS: atom_id res chain seq x y z
N ARG A 1 10.60 5.13 4.69
CA ARG A 1 12.04 4.79 4.52
C ARG A 1 12.55 4.99 3.09
N ASN A 2 12.15 4.22 2.07
CA ASN A 2 12.53 4.51 0.68
C ASN A 2 11.75 5.68 0.08
N ILE A 3 10.48 5.85 0.48
CA ILE A 3 9.63 6.99 0.08
C ILE A 3 10.32 8.31 0.43
N ASP A 4 10.69 8.50 1.70
CA ASP A 4 11.37 9.73 2.17
C ASP A 4 12.69 9.96 1.43
N LEU A 5 13.47 8.89 1.22
CA LEU A 5 14.75 8.95 0.51
C LEU A 5 14.57 9.37 -0.96
N ILE A 6 13.52 8.88 -1.62
CA ILE A 6 13.17 9.27 -3.00
C ILE A 6 12.79 10.74 -3.03
N TYR A 7 11.85 11.18 -2.19
CA TYR A 7 11.38 12.56 -2.18
C TYR A 7 12.46 13.58 -1.78
N ALA A 8 13.40 13.20 -0.92
CA ALA A 8 14.57 14.04 -0.61
C ALA A 8 15.50 14.28 -1.82
N GLN A 9 15.52 13.37 -2.80
CA GLN A 9 16.34 13.49 -4.01
C GLN A 9 15.55 14.05 -5.20
N ASN A 10 14.25 13.73 -5.29
CA ASN A 10 13.34 14.23 -6.30
C ASN A 10 11.93 14.41 -5.68
N PRO A 11 11.58 15.65 -5.27
CA PRO A 11 10.27 15.95 -4.70
C PRO A 11 9.09 15.73 -5.65
N GLN A 12 9.34 15.64 -6.96
CA GLN A 12 8.33 15.46 -8.00
C GLN A 12 8.24 14.01 -8.48
N ALA A 13 8.91 13.06 -7.81
CA ALA A 13 8.83 11.65 -8.17
C ALA A 13 7.41 11.13 -7.97
N THR A 14 6.89 10.41 -8.97
CA THR A 14 5.54 9.84 -8.97
C THR A 14 5.58 8.32 -9.13
N GLN A 15 6.38 7.81 -10.06
CA GLN A 15 6.51 6.38 -10.34
C GLN A 15 7.97 6.08 -10.64
N VAL A 16 8.60 5.23 -9.84
CA VAL A 16 10.02 4.90 -9.98
C VAL A 16 10.24 3.44 -10.30
N ALA A 17 11.15 3.16 -11.22
CA ALA A 17 11.60 1.80 -11.52
C ALA A 17 13.09 1.75 -11.89
N GLY A 18 13.67 0.54 -11.83
CA GLY A 18 15.03 0.32 -12.31
C GLY A 18 15.15 0.49 -13.82
N PHE A 19 16.34 0.81 -14.32
CA PHE A 19 16.58 1.06 -15.75
C PHE A 19 16.05 -0.06 -16.66
N LYS A 20 16.39 -1.32 -16.35
CA LYS A 20 15.95 -2.50 -17.13
C LYS A 20 14.45 -2.78 -16.97
N GLN A 21 13.88 -2.44 -15.82
CA GLN A 21 12.47 -2.63 -15.53
C GLN A 21 11.61 -1.74 -16.42
N TRP A 22 12.00 -0.47 -16.59
CA TRP A 22 11.35 0.44 -17.53
C TRP A 22 11.29 -0.14 -18.95
N GLN A 23 12.37 -0.75 -19.41
CA GLN A 23 12.44 -1.33 -20.75
C GLN A 23 11.62 -2.60 -20.88
N LYS A 24 11.77 -3.54 -19.95
CA LYS A 24 11.21 -4.89 -20.05
C LYS A 24 9.71 -4.93 -19.75
N ASP A 25 9.28 -4.19 -18.73
CA ASP A 25 7.94 -4.36 -18.15
C ASP A 25 7.00 -3.21 -18.54
N PHE A 26 7.55 -2.07 -18.97
CA PHE A 26 6.77 -0.88 -19.28
C PHE A 26 6.98 -0.32 -20.70
N ASN A 27 7.85 -0.93 -21.52
CA ASN A 27 8.19 -0.45 -22.86
C ASN A 27 8.63 1.03 -22.89
N ARG A 28 9.40 1.45 -21.87
CA ARG A 28 9.95 2.79 -21.73
C ARG A 28 11.47 2.74 -21.59
N THR A 29 12.16 3.74 -22.13
CA THR A 29 13.61 3.89 -22.03
C THR A 29 13.95 5.13 -21.23
N VAL A 30 14.89 5.01 -20.30
CA VAL A 30 15.41 6.15 -19.53
C VAL A 30 16.13 7.11 -20.48
N ASN A 31 15.79 8.39 -20.37
CA ASN A 31 16.33 9.45 -21.21
C ASN A 31 17.84 9.61 -20.97
N ARG A 32 18.60 9.84 -22.04
CA ARG A 32 20.04 10.06 -21.95
C ARG A 32 20.32 11.27 -21.05
N GLY A 33 21.23 11.09 -20.07
CA GLY A 33 21.57 12.13 -19.11
C GLY A 33 20.63 12.23 -17.89
N ALA A 34 19.60 11.38 -17.79
CA ALA A 34 18.75 11.34 -16.61
C ALA A 34 19.54 11.03 -15.32
N LYS A 35 19.32 11.82 -14.28
CA LYS A 35 19.94 11.62 -12.96
C LYS A 35 19.19 10.55 -12.17
N ALA A 36 19.87 9.49 -11.77
CA ALA A 36 19.28 8.41 -10.98
C ALA A 36 18.91 8.87 -9.55
N ILE A 37 17.80 8.34 -9.03
CA ILE A 37 17.39 8.40 -7.63
C ILE A 37 17.91 7.15 -6.92
N ARG A 38 18.49 7.30 -5.73
CA ARG A 38 19.02 6.16 -4.96
C ARG A 38 17.97 5.61 -4.00
N ILE A 39 17.72 4.31 -4.05
CA ILE A 39 16.92 3.58 -3.04
C ILE A 39 17.81 2.64 -2.23
N ALA A 40 17.46 2.40 -0.97
CA ALA A 40 18.07 1.34 -0.17
C ALA A 40 17.41 0.00 -0.51
N ALA A 41 18.18 -0.94 -1.04
CA ALA A 41 17.72 -2.28 -1.37
C ALA A 41 18.40 -3.33 -0.49
N PRO A 42 17.67 -4.32 0.04
CA PRO A 42 18.25 -5.36 0.88
C PRO A 42 19.18 -6.26 0.08
N ILE A 43 20.25 -6.71 0.72
CA ILE A 43 21.12 -7.78 0.23
C ILE A 43 20.61 -9.08 0.87
N ILE A 44 19.96 -9.91 0.08
CA ILE A 44 19.43 -11.19 0.54
C ILE A 44 20.44 -12.28 0.21
N LYS A 45 20.88 -13.02 1.23
CA LYS A 45 21.75 -14.19 1.07
C LYS A 45 21.03 -15.44 1.54
N LYS A 46 21.34 -16.56 0.88
CA LYS A 46 20.98 -17.89 1.39
C LYS A 46 21.85 -18.18 2.61
N LEU A 47 21.22 -18.60 3.70
CA LEU A 47 21.93 -18.98 4.92
C LEU A 47 22.50 -20.40 4.78
N THR A 48 23.69 -20.60 5.32
CA THR A 48 24.25 -21.92 5.57
C THR A 48 23.61 -22.55 6.81
N PRO A 49 23.63 -23.89 6.98
CA PRO A 49 23.10 -24.54 8.19
C PRO A 49 23.76 -24.03 9.49
N ALA A 50 25.04 -23.64 9.43
CA ALA A 50 25.76 -23.06 10.56
C ALA A 50 25.22 -21.67 10.92
N GLU A 51 24.95 -20.81 9.91
CA GLU A 51 24.36 -19.49 10.12
C GLU A 51 22.92 -19.58 10.62
N GLN A 52 22.12 -20.53 10.11
CA GLN A 52 20.76 -20.82 10.61
C GLN A 52 20.78 -21.19 12.08
N LYS A 53 21.70 -22.08 12.49
CA LYS A 53 21.87 -22.48 13.88
C LYS A 53 22.35 -21.32 14.76
N HIS A 54 23.24 -20.47 14.25
CA HIS A 54 23.72 -19.30 14.99
C HIS A 54 22.64 -18.24 15.20
N LEU A 55 21.79 -18.04 14.19
CA LEU A 55 20.70 -17.06 14.21
C LEU A 55 19.40 -17.60 14.80
N ASP A 56 19.38 -18.87 15.21
CA ASP A 56 18.20 -19.59 15.70
C ASP A 56 16.98 -19.40 14.78
N THR A 57 17.17 -19.62 13.47
CA THR A 57 16.12 -19.49 12.46
C THR A 57 16.09 -20.68 11.52
N THR A 58 14.89 -21.05 11.09
CA THR A 58 14.65 -22.03 10.02
C THR A 58 14.62 -21.38 8.63
N ASP A 59 14.75 -20.06 8.54
CA ASP A 59 14.67 -19.34 7.27
C ASP A 59 15.85 -19.70 6.36
N GLU A 60 15.57 -19.99 5.09
CA GLU A 60 16.63 -20.26 4.11
C GLU A 60 17.41 -19.02 3.71
N ARG A 61 16.87 -17.82 3.94
CA ARG A 61 17.45 -16.56 3.48
C ARG A 61 17.32 -15.49 4.55
N ALA A 62 18.34 -14.63 4.63
CA ALA A 62 18.32 -13.47 5.49
C ALA A 62 18.80 -12.21 4.75
N ILE A 63 18.36 -11.06 5.26
CA ILE A 63 18.90 -9.76 4.88
C ILE A 63 20.21 -9.57 5.66
N VAL A 64 21.33 -9.51 4.95
CA VAL A 64 22.68 -9.36 5.55
C VAL A 64 23.22 -7.94 5.44
N GLY A 65 22.41 -7.02 4.90
CA GLY A 65 22.81 -5.63 4.70
C GLY A 65 21.94 -4.93 3.68
N TYR A 66 22.30 -3.69 3.37
CA TYR A 66 21.62 -2.86 2.37
C TYR A 66 22.65 -2.23 1.43
N ARG A 67 22.24 -2.03 0.18
CA ARG A 67 23.01 -1.29 -0.82
C ARG A 67 22.14 -0.28 -1.54
N TYR A 68 22.75 0.79 -2.05
CA TYR A 68 22.03 1.78 -2.84
C TYR A 68 21.91 1.37 -4.30
N LEU A 69 20.68 1.25 -4.80
CA LEU A 69 20.40 0.96 -6.20
C LEU A 69 19.84 2.19 -6.93
N PRO A 70 20.20 2.39 -8.21
CA PRO A 70 19.63 3.47 -9.01
C PRO A 70 18.23 3.08 -9.52
N VAL A 71 17.29 4.01 -9.37
CA VAL A 71 15.97 4.00 -10.03
C VAL A 71 15.75 5.34 -10.74
N PHE A 72 14.76 5.38 -11.60
CA PHE A 72 14.41 6.55 -12.41
C PHE A 72 12.92 6.78 -12.33
N ASP A 73 12.51 8.03 -12.21
CA ASP A 73 11.12 8.43 -12.29
C ASP A 73 10.60 8.35 -13.72
N VAL A 74 9.30 8.10 -13.90
CA VAL A 74 8.62 8.04 -15.19
C VAL A 74 8.86 9.29 -16.05
N ALA A 75 8.93 10.48 -15.47
CA ALA A 75 9.19 11.73 -16.19
C ALA A 75 10.61 11.77 -16.79
N GLN A 76 11.50 10.90 -16.34
CA GLN A 76 12.86 10.74 -16.85
C GLN A 76 12.96 9.68 -17.95
N THR A 77 11.83 9.18 -18.45
CA THR A 77 11.77 8.12 -19.45
C THR A 77 10.91 8.55 -20.64
N SER A 78 11.12 7.90 -21.79
CA SER A 78 10.31 8.05 -22.99
C SER A 78 9.82 6.67 -23.47
N GLY A 79 8.62 6.58 -24.03
CA GLY A 79 8.04 5.33 -24.50
C GLY A 79 6.52 5.31 -24.29
N GLU A 80 5.96 4.11 -24.20
CA GLU A 80 4.50 3.88 -24.07
C GLU A 80 3.89 4.66 -22.90
N PRO A 81 2.74 5.32 -23.07
CA PRO A 81 2.08 6.05 -22.01
C PRO A 81 1.81 5.13 -20.81
N MET A 82 2.06 5.64 -19.61
CA MET A 82 1.76 4.90 -18.39
C MET A 82 0.25 4.89 -18.16
N LEU A 83 -0.29 3.71 -17.92
CA LEU A 83 -1.65 3.58 -17.42
C LEU A 83 -1.72 4.20 -16.02
N SER A 84 -2.70 5.08 -15.85
CA SER A 84 -3.04 5.71 -14.59
C SER A 84 -4.31 5.07 -14.04
N ALA A 85 -4.59 5.28 -12.75
CA ALA A 85 -5.87 4.86 -12.16
C ALA A 85 -7.08 5.39 -12.97
N LYS A 86 -6.96 6.58 -13.59
CA LYS A 86 -8.02 7.18 -14.41
C LYS A 86 -8.34 6.36 -15.65
N ASP A 87 -7.37 5.61 -16.19
CA ASP A 87 -7.57 4.76 -17.37
C ASP A 87 -8.37 3.49 -17.03
N PHE A 88 -8.38 3.09 -15.75
CA PHE A 88 -9.12 1.94 -15.24
C PHE A 88 -10.44 2.31 -14.55
N VAL A 89 -10.59 3.55 -14.06
CA VAL A 89 -11.86 4.08 -13.56
C VAL A 89 -12.75 4.40 -14.76
N LYS A 90 -13.26 3.33 -15.40
CA LYS A 90 -14.39 3.40 -16.35
C LYS A 90 -15.73 3.40 -15.61
N GLU A 91 -15.72 2.85 -14.40
CA GLU A 91 -16.90 2.76 -13.54
C GLU A 91 -17.04 4.00 -12.67
N ASN A 92 -18.29 4.41 -12.45
CA ASN A 92 -18.61 5.43 -11.46
C ASN A 92 -18.09 4.98 -10.10
N VAL A 93 -17.35 5.84 -9.39
CA VAL A 93 -16.80 5.59 -8.04
C VAL A 93 -17.87 5.06 -7.07
N THR A 94 -19.11 5.50 -7.26
CA THR A 94 -20.28 5.01 -6.52
C THR A 94 -20.51 3.50 -6.73
N SER A 95 -20.44 3.02 -7.97
CA SER A 95 -20.58 1.61 -8.31
C SER A 95 -19.48 0.78 -7.67
N LEU A 96 -18.24 1.27 -7.71
CA LEU A 96 -17.09 0.59 -7.11
C LEU A 96 -17.21 0.49 -5.58
N TYR A 97 -17.66 1.57 -4.92
CA TYR A 97 -17.94 1.55 -3.48
C TYR A 97 -18.99 0.51 -3.12
N ASN A 98 -20.12 0.49 -3.84
CA ASN A 98 -21.18 -0.47 -3.59
C ASN A 98 -20.70 -1.91 -3.85
N ALA A 99 -20.04 -2.15 -4.98
CA ALA A 99 -19.51 -3.47 -5.32
C ALA A 99 -18.52 -3.98 -4.27
N PHE A 100 -17.63 -3.12 -3.75
CA PHE A 100 -16.68 -3.53 -2.72
C PHE A 100 -17.37 -3.77 -1.37
N LYS A 101 -18.29 -2.88 -0.96
CA LYS A 101 -19.11 -3.08 0.25
C LYS A 101 -19.91 -4.37 0.19
N ASP A 102 -20.53 -4.66 -0.96
CA ASP A 102 -21.34 -5.87 -1.17
C ASP A 102 -20.46 -7.12 -1.15
N TYR A 103 -19.30 -7.08 -1.82
CA TYR A 103 -18.32 -8.15 -1.76
C TYR A 103 -17.90 -8.46 -0.32
N LEU A 104 -17.54 -7.43 0.47
CA LEU A 104 -17.13 -7.61 1.86
C LEU A 104 -18.26 -8.25 2.69
N ASN A 105 -19.49 -7.77 2.56
CA ASN A 105 -20.64 -8.32 3.29
C ASN A 105 -21.06 -9.73 2.84
N GLN A 106 -20.83 -10.10 1.58
CA GLN A 106 -21.33 -11.37 1.01
C GLN A 106 -20.28 -12.48 0.97
N GLN A 107 -19.00 -12.12 0.85
CA GLN A 107 -17.91 -13.06 0.56
C GLN A 107 -16.89 -13.15 1.71
N THR A 108 -17.07 -12.39 2.79
CA THR A 108 -16.18 -12.41 3.96
C THR A 108 -16.98 -12.43 5.26
N ASP A 109 -16.30 -12.66 6.38
CA ASP A 109 -16.90 -12.58 7.72
C ASP A 109 -16.99 -11.13 8.25
N LEU A 110 -16.66 -10.13 7.43
CA LEU A 110 -16.79 -8.72 7.77
C LEU A 110 -18.21 -8.25 7.52
N LYS A 111 -18.68 -7.38 8.41
CA LYS A 111 -19.93 -6.65 8.19
C LYS A 111 -19.64 -5.18 8.00
N VAL A 112 -20.03 -4.65 6.84
CA VAL A 112 -19.87 -3.24 6.49
C VAL A 112 -21.24 -2.56 6.58
N SER A 113 -21.34 -1.54 7.42
CA SER A 113 -22.56 -0.76 7.63
C SER A 113 -22.33 0.73 7.46
N GLU A 114 -23.42 1.46 7.21
CA GLU A 114 -23.40 2.91 7.03
C GLU A 114 -24.24 3.58 8.12
N VAL A 115 -23.69 4.64 8.72
CA VAL A 115 -24.36 5.45 9.76
C VAL A 115 -24.17 6.93 9.46
N PRO A 116 -24.99 7.84 10.01
CA PRO A 116 -24.78 9.28 9.81
C PRO A 116 -23.43 9.72 10.38
N LEU A 117 -22.69 10.58 9.66
CA LEU A 117 -21.39 11.13 10.04
C LEU A 117 -21.42 11.79 11.43
N ALA A 118 -22.55 12.40 11.80
CA ALA A 118 -22.77 13.00 13.11
C ALA A 118 -22.60 12.00 14.27
N THR A 119 -22.76 10.70 14.01
CA THR A 119 -22.58 9.62 15.01
C THR A 119 -21.14 9.16 15.17
N LEU A 120 -20.23 9.61 14.28
CA LEU A 120 -18.85 9.14 14.20
C LEU A 120 -17.83 10.02 14.93
N ASN A 121 -18.28 10.99 15.75
CA ASN A 121 -17.40 11.86 16.56
C ASN A 121 -16.26 12.51 15.76
N GLY A 122 -16.52 12.90 14.51
CA GLY A 122 -15.55 13.53 13.62
C GLY A 122 -14.76 12.57 12.72
N ALA A 123 -14.89 11.25 12.90
CA ALA A 123 -14.35 10.27 11.98
C ALA A 123 -15.23 10.10 10.73
N LYS A 124 -14.64 9.59 9.65
CA LYS A 124 -15.34 9.23 8.40
C LYS A 124 -15.76 7.76 8.36
N GLY A 125 -15.18 6.95 9.23
CA GLY A 125 -15.47 5.55 9.43
C GLY A 125 -14.56 4.99 10.52
N TYR A 126 -14.79 3.73 10.88
CA TYR A 126 -13.91 2.96 11.75
C TYR A 126 -14.11 1.46 11.54
N PHE A 127 -13.05 0.69 11.80
CA PHE A 127 -13.12 -0.74 12.03
C PHE A 127 -13.18 -1.05 13.53
N GLN A 128 -14.11 -1.93 13.93
CA GLN A 128 -14.28 -2.40 15.29
C GLN A 128 -13.80 -3.86 15.39
N PRO A 129 -12.61 -4.13 15.95
CA PRO A 129 -12.06 -5.49 16.02
C PRO A 129 -12.94 -6.46 16.82
N SER A 130 -13.59 -5.99 17.89
CA SER A 130 -14.38 -6.86 18.77
C SER A 130 -15.61 -7.46 18.10
N THR A 131 -16.19 -6.78 17.10
CA THR A 131 -17.37 -7.24 16.36
C THR A 131 -17.05 -7.61 14.91
N ASN A 132 -15.81 -7.39 14.46
CA ASN A 132 -15.39 -7.56 13.07
C ASN A 132 -16.25 -6.73 12.09
N GLU A 133 -16.58 -5.50 12.49
CA GLU A 133 -17.45 -4.60 11.74
C GLU A 133 -16.69 -3.38 11.22
N ILE A 134 -17.00 -2.98 9.99
CA ILE A 134 -16.59 -1.70 9.42
C ILE A 134 -17.83 -0.80 9.39
N VAL A 135 -17.68 0.42 9.91
CA VAL A 135 -18.74 1.43 9.93
C VAL A 135 -18.26 2.63 9.13
N ILE A 136 -19.06 3.07 8.15
CA ILE A 136 -18.74 4.20 7.26
C ILE A 136 -19.80 5.31 7.43
N GLY A 137 -19.38 6.57 7.32
CA GLY A 137 -20.27 7.72 7.22
C GLY A 137 -21.10 7.65 5.94
N GLY A 138 -22.38 7.28 6.05
CA GLY A 138 -23.26 7.01 4.92
C GLY A 138 -23.62 8.27 4.11
N ASP A 139 -23.73 9.40 4.81
CA ASP A 139 -24.08 10.73 4.29
C ASP A 139 -22.86 11.56 3.84
N GLU A 140 -21.67 10.94 3.69
CA GLU A 140 -20.53 11.56 3.02
C GLU A 140 -20.86 11.78 1.52
N PRO A 141 -20.92 13.03 1.03
CA PRO A 141 -21.32 13.32 -0.35
C PRO A 141 -20.27 12.87 -1.39
N ASP A 142 -19.00 12.76 -1.00
CA ASP A 142 -17.95 12.29 -1.90
C ASP A 142 -17.76 10.77 -1.80
N ASN A 143 -18.30 10.05 -2.79
CA ASN A 143 -18.14 8.60 -2.86
C ASN A 143 -16.67 8.14 -3.02
N ALA A 144 -15.77 9.00 -3.51
CA ALA A 144 -14.34 8.69 -3.50
C ALA A 144 -13.77 8.72 -2.08
N LEU A 145 -14.23 9.62 -1.22
CA LEU A 145 -13.89 9.64 0.20
C LEU A 145 -14.49 8.43 0.93
N LYS A 146 -15.73 8.03 0.62
CA LYS A 146 -16.33 6.80 1.18
C LYS A 146 -15.52 5.56 0.79
N LEU A 147 -15.16 5.44 -0.48
CA LEU A 147 -14.35 4.32 -0.98
C LEU A 147 -12.96 4.30 -0.35
N LYS A 148 -12.28 5.45 -0.27
CA LYS A 148 -10.98 5.58 0.41
C LYS A 148 -11.08 5.13 1.88
N THR A 149 -12.11 5.60 2.58
CA THR A 149 -12.33 5.25 3.99
C THR A 149 -12.58 3.75 4.13
N LEU A 150 -13.41 3.16 3.27
CA LEU A 150 -13.66 1.71 3.26
C LEU A 150 -12.38 0.90 3.04
N TYR A 151 -11.50 1.31 2.13
CA TYR A 151 -10.19 0.65 1.96
C TYR A 151 -9.31 0.77 3.21
N HIS A 152 -9.28 1.94 3.86
CA HIS A 152 -8.52 2.17 5.09
C HIS A 152 -9.00 1.25 6.22
N GLU A 153 -10.31 1.21 6.46
CA GLU A 153 -10.88 0.36 7.51
C GLU A 153 -10.78 -1.13 7.16
N TYR A 154 -10.82 -1.49 5.87
CA TYR A 154 -10.54 -2.85 5.45
C TYR A 154 -9.08 -3.24 5.72
N ALA A 155 -8.11 -2.36 5.46
CA ALA A 155 -6.71 -2.60 5.81
C ALA A 155 -6.54 -2.80 7.32
N HIS A 156 -7.23 -2.00 8.14
CA HIS A 156 -7.30 -2.24 9.59
C HIS A 156 -7.87 -3.62 9.94
N SER A 157 -8.91 -4.08 9.25
CA SER A 157 -9.45 -5.42 9.49
C SER A 157 -8.47 -6.56 9.19
N GLN A 158 -7.68 -6.42 8.12
CA GLN A 158 -6.72 -7.44 7.70
C GLN A 158 -5.46 -7.42 8.57
N LEU A 159 -4.98 -6.22 8.92
CA LEU A 159 -3.70 -6.03 9.60
C LEU A 159 -3.82 -5.98 11.12
N HIS A 160 -4.98 -5.61 11.66
CA HIS A 160 -5.19 -5.34 13.10
C HIS A 160 -6.48 -5.97 13.64
N GLY A 161 -7.10 -6.89 12.90
CA GLY A 161 -8.24 -7.68 13.34
C GLY A 161 -7.91 -8.66 14.48
N LEU A 162 -8.91 -9.41 14.94
CA LEU A 162 -8.85 -10.30 16.11
C LEU A 162 -7.66 -11.28 16.13
N LYS A 163 -7.18 -11.68 14.95
CA LYS A 163 -6.08 -12.65 14.78
C LYS A 163 -4.73 -11.99 14.46
N SER A 164 -4.63 -10.66 14.52
CA SER A 164 -3.42 -9.95 14.15
C SER A 164 -2.28 -10.11 15.15
N ALA A 165 -1.07 -10.38 14.62
CA ALA A 165 0.18 -10.34 15.37
C ALA A 165 0.63 -8.90 15.76
N PHE A 166 -0.06 -7.87 15.27
CA PHE A 166 0.25 -6.45 15.49
C PHE A 166 -0.78 -5.72 16.37
N LYS A 167 -1.77 -6.44 16.92
CA LYS A 167 -2.85 -5.88 17.74
C LYS A 167 -2.37 -5.03 18.93
N ASP A 168 -1.21 -5.35 19.51
CA ASP A 168 -0.66 -4.70 20.71
C ASP A 168 0.26 -3.51 20.39
N ARG A 169 0.40 -3.16 19.10
CA ARG A 169 1.21 -2.00 18.69
C ARG A 169 0.46 -0.68 18.97
N PRO A 170 1.17 0.42 19.28
CA PRO A 170 0.53 1.71 19.51
C PRO A 170 -0.32 2.15 18.31
N ARG A 171 -1.43 2.85 18.55
CA ARG A 171 -2.35 3.28 17.48
C ARG A 171 -1.65 4.00 16.33
N ALA A 172 -0.76 4.95 16.63
CA ALA A 172 -0.01 5.67 15.60
C ALA A 172 0.79 4.74 14.66
N TYR A 173 1.29 3.62 15.18
CA TYR A 173 1.98 2.61 14.38
C TYR A 173 1.00 1.84 13.50
N GLN A 174 -0.16 1.46 14.02
CA GLN A 174 -1.21 0.76 13.27
C GLN A 174 -1.76 1.62 12.13
N GLU A 175 -2.02 2.91 12.38
CA GLU A 175 -2.48 3.88 11.38
C GLU A 175 -1.42 4.18 10.30
N THR A 176 -0.14 3.90 10.56
CA THR A 176 0.91 4.00 9.53
C THR A 176 0.95 2.77 8.62
N GLN A 177 0.43 1.64 9.10
CA GLN A 177 0.42 0.37 8.37
C GLN A 177 -0.85 0.18 7.51
N ALA A 178 -1.98 0.70 7.98
CA ALA A 178 -3.23 0.76 7.22
C ALA A 178 -3.19 1.88 6.18
#